data_AF-A0A7R9EEC3-F1
#
_entry.id   AF-A0A7R9EEC3-F1
#
_cell.length_a   1.000
_cell.length_b   1.000
_cell.length_c   1.000
_cell.angle_alpha   90.00
_cell.angle_beta   90.00
_cell.angle_gamma   90.00
#
_symmetry.space_group_name_H-M   'P 1'
#
loop_
_entity.id
_entity.type
_entity.pdbx_description
1 polymer ?
#
loop_
_entity_poly.entity_id
_entity_poly.type
_entity_poly.pdbx_seq_one_letter_code
_entity_poly.pdbx_strand_id
1 'polypeptide(L)'
;MSTLLLKVPDYHLIIKRPMDFGRIKNKLNMLVYVHNSEFIADTLLVFENCQMYNQSEAEEYKAGARMSRFFRKRCRQLGLQIPDEATRPPAKKPRPSS
;
A
#
# COMPACT_ATOMS: atom_id res chain seq x y z
N MET A 1 14.24 16.06 8.88
CA MET A 1 12.99 16.01 9.67
C MET A 1 11.82 16.02 8.69
N SER A 2 11.14 14.89 8.51
CA SER A 2 10.03 14.75 7.54
C SER A 2 8.78 15.47 8.02
N THR A 3 8.41 16.56 7.34
CA THR A 3 7.24 17.41 7.62
C THR A 3 5.89 16.70 7.60
N LEU A 4 5.82 15.48 7.03
CA LEU A 4 4.60 14.67 7.00
C LEU A 4 4.20 14.17 8.40
N LEU A 5 5.17 13.82 9.27
CA LEU A 5 4.91 13.31 10.62
C LEU A 5 4.26 14.37 11.53
N LEU A 6 4.51 15.65 11.27
CA LEU A 6 3.92 16.75 12.02
C LEU A 6 2.40 16.88 11.80
N LYS A 7 1.88 16.37 10.67
CA LYS A 7 0.44 16.45 10.35
C LYS A 7 -0.37 15.24 10.81
N VAL A 8 0.27 14.09 11.00
CA VAL A 8 -0.37 12.81 11.36
C VAL A 8 0.47 12.05 12.39
N PRO A 9 0.63 12.59 13.63
CA PRO A 9 1.61 12.09 14.60
C PRO A 9 1.33 10.67 15.10
N ASP A 10 0.07 10.22 15.03
CA ASP A 10 -0.40 8.91 15.46
C ASP A 10 -0.42 7.86 14.33
N TYR A 11 -0.07 8.25 13.10
CA TYR A 11 -0.18 7.36 11.94
C TYR A 11 0.57 6.03 12.14
N HIS A 12 1.80 6.09 12.67
CA HIS A 12 2.61 4.89 12.92
C HIS A 12 2.21 4.13 14.20
N LEU A 13 1.38 4.73 15.06
CA LEU A 13 0.77 4.02 16.18
C LEU A 13 -0.38 3.13 15.70
N ILE A 14 -1.14 3.60 14.71
CA ILE A 14 -2.28 2.87 14.13
C ILE A 14 -1.81 1.91 13.03
N ILE A 15 -1.09 2.43 12.03
CA ILE A 15 -0.66 1.69 10.84
C ILE A 15 0.66 0.97 11.06
N LYS A 16 0.59 -0.36 11.22
CA LYS A 16 1.75 -1.21 11.52
C LYS A 16 2.63 -1.54 10.31
N ARG A 17 2.08 -1.46 9.10
CA ARG A 17 2.80 -1.73 7.85
C ARG A 17 2.66 -0.56 6.87
N PRO A 18 3.33 0.57 7.10
CA PRO A 18 3.26 1.72 6.20
C PRO A 18 3.73 1.36 4.78
N MET A 19 2.99 1.83 3.78
CA MET A 19 3.33 1.71 2.37
C MET A 19 2.79 2.93 1.63
N ASP A 20 3.48 3.35 0.58
CA ASP A 20 3.12 4.48 -0.27
C ASP A 20 3.60 4.24 -1.72
N PHE A 21 3.07 5.03 -2.66
CA PHE A 21 3.40 4.87 -4.08
C PHE A 21 4.85 5.26 -4.43
N GLY A 22 5.49 6.12 -3.65
CA GLY A 22 6.91 6.44 -3.80
C GLY A 22 7.78 5.22 -3.47
N ARG A 23 7.47 4.54 -2.36
CA ARG A 23 8.15 3.29 -1.98
C ARG A 23 7.88 2.16 -2.97
N ILE A 24 6.65 2.03 -3.47
CA ILE A 24 6.31 1.04 -4.51
C ILE A 24 7.11 1.31 -5.79
N LYS A 25 7.18 2.57 -6.24
CA LYS A 25 7.98 2.99 -7.40
C LYS A 25 9.46 2.64 -7.23
N ASN A 26 10.02 2.91 -6.04
CA ASN A 26 11.41 2.56 -5.74
C ASN A 26 11.64 1.05 -5.78
N LYS A 27 10.73 0.25 -5.20
CA LYS A 27 10.82 -1.22 -5.24
C LYS A 27 10.73 -1.78 -6.67
N LEU A 28 9.91 -1.18 -7.54
CA LEU A 28 9.86 -1.53 -8.97
C LEU A 28 11.21 -1.22 -9.65
N ASN A 29 11.73 0.00 -9.48
CA ASN A 29 12.99 0.41 -10.10
C ASN A 29 14.20 -0.42 -9.64
N MET A 30 14.17 -0.88 -8.39
CA MET A 30 15.20 -1.73 -7.81
C MET A 30 14.97 -3.23 -8.06
N LEU A 31 13.97 -3.60 -8.88
CA LEU A 31 13.62 -4.99 -9.20
C LEU A 31 13.40 -5.87 -7.95
N VAL A 32 12.84 -5.30 -6.88
CA VAL A 32 12.60 -5.99 -5.60
C VAL A 32 11.45 -7.00 -5.69
N TYR A 33 10.50 -6.75 -6.61
CA TYR A 33 9.37 -7.64 -6.85
C TYR A 33 9.78 -8.76 -7.81
N VAL A 34 9.73 -9.99 -7.33
CA VAL A 34 9.97 -11.19 -8.14
C VAL A 34 8.68 -11.62 -8.84
N HIS A 35 7.55 -11.40 -8.18
CA HIS A 35 6.24 -11.76 -8.71
C HIS A 35 5.28 -10.56 -8.72
N ASN A 36 4.38 -10.52 -9.71
CA ASN A 36 3.33 -9.50 -9.81
C ASN A 36 2.48 -9.41 -8.53
N SER A 37 2.26 -10.54 -7.85
CA SER A 37 1.51 -10.63 -6.60
C SER A 37 2.12 -9.76 -5.49
N GLU A 38 3.44 -9.62 -5.42
CA GLU A 38 4.10 -8.78 -4.40
C GLU A 38 3.84 -7.29 -4.65
N PHE A 39 3.88 -6.85 -5.91
CA PHE A 39 3.55 -5.47 -6.29
C PHE A 39 2.05 -5.16 -6.04
N ILE A 40 1.18 -6.09 -6.39
CA ILE A 40 -0.27 -5.98 -6.18
C ILE A 40 -0.56 -5.88 -4.68
N ALA A 41 0.07 -6.74 -3.86
CA ALA A 41 -0.11 -6.74 -2.41
C ALA A 41 0.28 -5.40 -1.77
N ASP A 42 1.43 -4.82 -2.14
CA ASP A 42 1.85 -3.52 -1.62
C ASP A 42 0.94 -2.38 -2.09
N THR A 43 0.45 -2.44 -3.32
CA THR A 43 -0.51 -1.45 -3.85
C THR A 43 -1.84 -1.49 -3.08
N LEU A 44 -2.35 -2.69 -2.81
CA LEU A 44 -3.56 -2.86 -2.00
C LEU A 44 -3.37 -2.38 -0.57
N LEU A 45 -2.19 -2.64 0.01
CA LEU A 45 -1.83 -2.18 1.36
C LEU A 45 -1.87 -0.65 1.49
N VAL A 46 -1.51 0.11 0.44
CA VAL A 46 -1.68 1.58 0.44
C VAL A 46 -3.14 1.96 0.67
N PHE A 47 -4.07 1.31 -0.04
CA PHE A 47 -5.49 1.62 0.06
C PHE A 47 -6.10 1.17 1.39
N GLU A 48 -5.67 0.01 1.91
CA GLU A 48 -6.13 -0.50 3.19
C GLU A 48 -5.62 0.34 4.35
N ASN A 49 -4.35 0.76 4.33
CA ASN A 49 -3.83 1.71 5.32
C ASN A 49 -4.58 3.04 5.26
N CYS A 50 -4.93 3.50 4.06
CA CYS A 50 -5.75 4.70 3.88
C CYS A 50 -7.14 4.52 4.51
N GLN A 51 -7.80 3.39 4.31
CA GLN A 51 -9.12 3.12 4.88
C GLN A 51 -9.08 2.86 6.39
N MET A 52 -8.00 2.26 6.90
CA MET A 52 -7.83 1.97 8.32
C MET A 52 -7.56 3.24 9.13
N TYR A 53 -6.80 4.18 8.57
CA TYR A 53 -6.43 5.42 9.28
C TYR A 53 -7.50 6.50 9.17
N ASN A 54 -8.12 6.68 8.00
CA ASN A 54 -9.05 7.78 7.75
C ASN A 54 -10.49 7.38 8.08
N GLN A 55 -11.29 8.33 8.58
CA GLN A 55 -12.73 8.14 8.81
C GLN A 55 -13.48 7.94 7.47
N SER A 56 -14.58 7.18 7.49
CA SER A 56 -15.34 6.83 6.28
C SER A 56 -15.87 8.04 5.50
N GLU A 57 -16.13 9.13 6.20
CA GLU A 57 -16.68 10.37 5.67
C GLU A 57 -15.60 11.25 5.02
N ALA A 58 -14.32 10.99 5.33
CA ALA A 58 -13.18 11.75 4.83
C ALA A 58 -12.97 11.54 3.32
N GLU A 59 -12.49 12.56 2.64
CA GLU A 59 -12.25 12.49 1.19
C GLU A 59 -11.11 11.54 0.84
N GLU A 60 -10.12 11.41 1.72
CA GLU A 60 -9.01 10.47 1.62
C GLU A 60 -9.51 9.01 1.60
N TYR A 61 -10.43 8.67 2.53
CA TYR A 61 -11.04 7.34 2.59
C TYR A 61 -11.79 7.03 1.29
N LYS A 62 -12.64 7.95 0.84
CA LYS A 62 -13.42 7.79 -0.40
C LYS A 62 -12.51 7.69 -1.62
N ALA A 63 -11.45 8.49 -1.70
CA ALA A 63 -10.46 8.43 -2.77
C ALA A 63 -9.72 7.07 -2.78
N GLY A 64 -9.27 6.59 -1.62
CA GLY A 64 -8.64 5.28 -1.46
C GLY A 64 -9.55 4.14 -1.92
N ALA A 65 -10.84 4.18 -1.56
CA ALA A 65 -11.83 3.21 -2.03
C ALA A 65 -12.02 3.22 -3.56
N ARG A 66 -12.11 4.42 -4.17
CA ARG A 66 -12.21 4.55 -5.63
C ARG A 66 -10.98 3.98 -6.34
N MET A 67 -9.78 4.29 -5.85
CA MET A 67 -8.53 3.79 -6.41
C MET A 67 -8.40 2.28 -6.27
N SER A 68 -8.73 1.71 -5.11
CA SER A 68 -8.73 0.25 -4.89
C SER A 68 -9.64 -0.47 -5.89
N ARG A 69 -10.86 0.05 -6.09
CA ARG A 69 -11.81 -0.50 -7.07
C ARG A 69 -11.26 -0.44 -8.50
N PHE A 70 -10.69 0.70 -8.90
CA PHE A 70 -10.07 0.87 -10.21
C PHE A 70 -8.91 -0.11 -10.41
N PHE A 71 -8.00 -0.20 -9.44
CA PHE A 71 -6.83 -1.07 -9.50
C PHE A 71 -7.21 -2.55 -9.59
N ARG A 72 -8.15 -3.02 -8.76
CA ARG A 72 -8.66 -4.39 -8.81
C ARG A 72 -9.33 -4.71 -10.15
N LYS A 73 -10.09 -3.77 -10.71
CA LYS A 73 -10.66 -3.91 -12.08
C LYS A 73 -9.55 -4.05 -13.12
N ARG A 74 -8.51 -3.23 -13.04
CA ARG A 74 -7.39 -3.28 -13.98
C ARG A 74 -6.60 -4.58 -13.88
N CYS A 75 -6.35 -5.10 -12.67
CA CYS A 75 -5.70 -6.39 -12.46
C CYS A 75 -6.47 -7.52 -13.15
N ARG A 76 -7.80 -7.59 -12.97
CA ARG A 76 -8.64 -8.59 -13.64
C ARG A 76 -8.59 -8.49 -15.17
N GLN A 77 -8.64 -7.27 -15.71
CA GLN A 77 -8.55 -7.05 -17.17
C GLN A 77 -7.20 -7.47 -17.76
N LEU A 78 -6.14 -7.47 -16.95
CA LEU A 78 -4.80 -7.90 -17.35
C LEU A 78 -4.53 -9.39 -17.03
N GLY A 79 -5.52 -10.14 -16.54
CA GLY A 79 -5.34 -11.54 -16.12
C GLY A 79 -4.42 -11.71 -14.90
N LEU A 80 -4.21 -10.65 -14.11
CA LEU A 80 -3.38 -10.70 -12.92
C LEU A 80 -4.18 -11.27 -11.75
N GLN A 81 -3.61 -12.29 -11.09
CA GLN A 81 -4.18 -12.83 -9.86
C GLN A 81 -4.00 -11.84 -8.72
N ILE A 82 -5.10 -11.56 -8.03
CA ILE A 82 -5.11 -10.70 -6.85
C ILE A 82 -4.94 -11.60 -5.62
N PRO A 83 -3.88 -11.42 -4.81
CA PRO A 83 -3.68 -12.22 -3.60
C PRO A 83 -4.80 -11.96 -2.59
N ASP A 84 -5.24 -13.02 -1.92
CA ASP A 84 -6.06 -12.92 -0.72
C ASP A 84 -5.23 -12.41 0.46
N GLU A 85 -5.89 -11.85 1.48
CA GLU A 85 -5.26 -11.41 2.74
C GLU A 85 -4.30 -12.46 3.30
N ALA A 86 -4.75 -13.72 3.32
CA ALA A 86 -4.03 -14.87 3.88
C ALA A 86 -2.80 -15.29 3.06
N THR A 87 -2.73 -14.94 1.78
CA THR A 87 -1.63 -15.35 0.88
C THR A 87 -0.61 -14.24 0.66
N ARG A 88 -0.79 -13.08 1.29
CA ARG A 88 0.18 -11.99 1.16
C ARG A 88 1.49 -12.33 1.85
N PRO A 89 2.64 -12.03 1.21
CA PRO A 89 3.92 -12.21 1.87
C PRO A 89 3.98 -11.38 3.17
N PRO A 90 4.60 -11.93 4.23
CA PRO A 90 4.85 -11.18 5.45
C PRO A 90 5.65 -9.93 5.10
N ALA A 91 5.42 -8.85 5.85
CA ALA A 91 6.13 -7.59 5.61
C ALA A 91 7.64 -7.87 5.71
N LYS A 92 8.35 -7.75 4.58
CA LYS A 92 9.82 -7.77 4.58
C LYS A 92 10.25 -6.58 5.44
N LYS A 93 10.96 -6.84 6.55
CA LYS A 93 11.53 -5.79 7.40
C LYS A 93 12.31 -4.82 6.50
N PRO A 94 12.21 -3.48 6.71
CA PRO A 94 13.05 -2.57 5.96
C PRO A 94 14.50 -3.02 6.12
N ARG A 95 15.20 -3.21 4.99
CA ARG A 95 16.64 -3.45 5.02
C ARG A 95 17.26 -2.22 5.69
N PRO A 96 18.17 -2.36 6.69
CA PRO A 96 18.84 -1.21 7.25
C PRO A 96 19.51 -0.47 6.09
N SER A 97 19.24 0.82 5.97
CA SER A 97 20.01 1.70 5.10
C SER A 97 21.45 1.67 5.60
N SER A 98 22.35 1.12 4.77
CA SER A 98 23.79 1.30 4.90
C SER A 98 24.15 2.78 4.84
#